data_AF-A0A942M735-F1
#
_entry.id   AF-A0A942M735-F1
#
_cell.length_a   1.000
_cell.length_b   1.000
_cell.length_c   1.000
_cell.angle_alpha   90.00
_cell.angle_beta   90.00
_cell.angle_gamma   90.00
#
_symmetry.space_group_name_H-M   'P 1'
#
loop_
_entity.id
_entity.type
_entity.pdbx_description
1 polymer ?
#
loop_
_entity_poly.entity_id
_entity_poly.type
_entity_poly.pdbx_seq_one_letter_code
_entity_poly.pdbx_strand_id
1 'polypeptide(L)'
;MKRLIKNSYIKLFFLGVFFLVCSGCTEKVDKFENCTDADYDNCNTDEPLVGAVVVYVTINDIHNNVIVIIKEGLYESGEIVLTDTLQQNSKTYNFDINTTYSAAAFYKNDNDSVIAIDGGKLEYYTYKACELTCYEVKNLKIDLRLK
;
A
#
# COMPACT_ATOMS: atom_id res chain seq x y z
N MET A 1 9.58 -55.96 53.31
CA MET A 1 10.73 -55.06 53.51
C MET A 1 11.44 -54.88 52.16
N LYS A 2 11.78 -53.63 51.78
CA LYS A 2 12.33 -53.14 50.48
C LYS A 2 11.30 -52.95 49.36
N ARG A 3 11.29 -51.87 48.54
CA ARG A 3 11.61 -50.43 48.65
C ARG A 3 11.06 -49.87 47.32
N LEU A 4 10.10 -48.95 47.36
CA LEU A 4 9.56 -48.25 46.17
C LEU A 4 10.59 -47.21 45.71
N ILE A 5 11.06 -47.31 44.47
CA ILE A 5 11.89 -46.27 43.83
C ILE A 5 10.94 -45.30 43.12
N LYS A 6 10.90 -44.07 43.64
CA LYS A 6 10.13 -42.93 43.16
C LYS A 6 10.88 -42.31 41.97
N ASN A 7 10.36 -42.46 40.76
CA ASN A 7 10.86 -41.74 39.57
C ASN A 7 10.51 -40.25 39.69
N SER A 8 11.47 -39.47 40.17
CA SER A 8 11.32 -38.05 40.52
C SER A 8 12.34 -37.19 39.78
N TYR A 9 12.46 -37.34 38.45
CA TYR A 9 13.43 -36.56 37.66
C TYR A 9 12.86 -36.02 36.34
N ILE A 10 11.66 -36.44 35.93
CA ILE A 10 11.05 -36.06 34.63
C ILE A 10 10.39 -34.67 34.65
N LYS A 11 10.14 -34.06 35.82
CA LYS A 11 9.50 -32.74 35.91
C LYS A 11 10.47 -31.55 35.92
N LEU A 12 11.78 -31.78 35.96
CA LEU A 12 12.77 -30.69 36.03
C LEU A 12 13.33 -30.24 34.67
N PHE A 13 13.01 -30.94 33.58
CA PHE A 13 13.52 -30.59 32.24
C PHE A 13 12.61 -29.63 31.46
N PHE A 14 11.34 -29.48 31.87
CA PHE A 14 10.37 -28.62 31.18
C PHE A 14 10.36 -27.15 31.66
N LEU A 15 11.13 -26.80 32.70
CA LEU A 15 11.19 -25.45 33.25
C LEU A 15 12.42 -24.63 32.79
N GLY A 16 13.34 -25.24 32.02
CA GLY A 16 14.57 -24.58 31.55
C GLY A 16 14.50 -23.98 30.14
N VAL A 17 13.48 -24.33 29.34
CA VAL A 17 13.42 -23.95 27.91
C VAL A 17 12.53 -22.73 27.65
N PHE A 18 11.78 -22.25 28.66
CA PHE A 18 10.86 -21.11 28.50
C PHE A 18 11.52 -19.72 28.70
N PHE A 19 12.82 -19.65 28.99
CA PHE A 19 13.48 -18.38 29.35
C PHE A 19 14.31 -17.74 28.22
N LEU A 20 14.20 -18.22 26.98
CA LEU A 20 15.13 -17.89 25.89
C LEU A 20 14.48 -17.20 24.67
N VAL A 21 13.33 -16.53 24.82
CA VAL A 21 12.58 -15.96 23.68
C VAL A 21 12.30 -14.45 23.77
N CYS A 22 12.94 -13.70 24.68
CA CYS A 22 12.64 -12.26 24.86
C CYS A 22 13.78 -11.29 24.50
N SER A 23 14.68 -11.64 23.59
CA SER A 23 15.78 -10.74 23.17
C SER A 23 15.69 -10.39 21.69
N GLY A 24 14.56 -9.83 21.27
CA GLY A 24 14.33 -9.37 19.91
C GLY A 24 13.56 -8.06 19.87
N CYS A 25 13.91 -7.10 20.73
CA CYS A 25 13.51 -5.71 20.51
C CYS A 25 14.31 -5.19 19.33
N THR A 26 13.72 -5.26 18.14
CA THR A 26 14.21 -4.52 16.98
C THR A 26 13.95 -3.05 17.26
N GLU A 27 14.97 -2.30 17.67
CA GLU A 27 14.91 -0.84 17.71
C GLU A 27 14.51 -0.34 16.32
N LYS A 28 13.43 0.45 16.28
CA LYS A 28 13.08 1.20 15.08
C LYS A 28 14.19 2.24 14.93
N VAL A 29 15.03 2.06 13.93
CA VAL A 29 16.09 3.01 13.58
C VAL A 29 15.40 4.28 13.12
N ASP A 30 15.32 5.27 14.02
CA ASP A 30 14.96 6.64 13.67
C ASP A 30 16.01 7.14 12.67
N LYS A 31 15.58 7.47 11.45
CA LYS A 31 16.49 7.69 10.31
C LYS A 31 17.38 8.93 10.46
N PHE A 32 17.15 9.81 11.44
CA PHE A 32 17.87 11.08 11.58
C PHE A 32 17.98 11.49 13.05
N GLU A 33 19.05 11.06 13.72
CA GLU A 33 19.33 11.43 15.13
C GLU A 33 20.17 12.72 15.24
N ASN A 34 20.86 13.13 14.16
CA ASN A 34 21.73 14.31 14.16
C ASN A 34 21.05 15.52 13.52
N CYS A 35 20.29 16.27 14.34
CA CYS A 35 19.53 17.44 13.91
C CYS A 35 20.38 18.65 13.51
N THR A 36 21.70 18.58 13.69
CA THR A 36 22.65 19.62 13.28
C THR A 36 22.99 19.57 11.79
N ASP A 37 22.89 18.39 11.16
CA ASP A 37 23.20 18.15 9.75
C ASP A 37 21.98 17.60 8.98
N ALA A 38 20.79 17.69 9.57
CA ALA A 38 19.57 17.17 8.97
C ALA A 38 19.25 17.95 7.69
N ASP A 39 19.14 17.21 6.58
CA ASP A 39 18.63 17.72 5.32
C ASP A 39 17.11 17.87 5.44
N TYR A 40 16.67 19.09 5.79
CA TYR A 40 15.26 19.44 5.91
C TYR A 40 14.60 19.69 4.55
N ASP A 41 15.35 19.71 3.44
CA ASP A 41 14.79 20.07 2.13
C ASP A 41 13.75 19.06 1.63
N ASN A 42 13.76 17.85 2.18
CA ASN A 42 12.81 16.79 1.84
C ASN A 42 11.65 16.63 2.86
N CYS A 43 11.60 17.46 3.91
CA CYS A 43 10.52 17.42 4.90
C CYS A 43 9.37 18.35 4.50
N ASN A 44 8.30 17.78 3.96
CA ASN A 44 7.04 18.50 3.81
C ASN A 44 6.26 18.47 5.14
N THR A 45 6.13 19.61 5.81
CA THR A 45 5.37 19.73 7.07
C THR A 45 3.88 19.97 6.87
N ASP A 46 3.46 20.31 5.66
CA ASP A 46 2.06 20.54 5.35
C ASP A 46 1.38 19.21 5.04
N GLU A 47 0.32 18.91 5.79
CA GLU A 47 -0.48 17.71 5.56
C GLU A 47 -1.09 17.75 4.15
N PRO A 48 -0.83 16.74 3.31
CA PRO A 48 -1.28 16.78 1.93
C PRO A 48 -2.77 16.44 1.85
N LEU A 49 -3.52 17.28 1.12
CA LEU A 49 -4.95 17.07 0.88
C LEU A 49 -5.20 16.17 -0.33
N VAL A 50 -4.32 16.25 -1.33
CA VAL A 50 -4.46 15.54 -2.61
C VAL A 50 -3.21 14.74 -2.95
N GLY A 51 -3.41 13.61 -3.63
CA GLY A 51 -2.36 12.70 -4.07
C GLY A 51 -2.61 12.16 -5.47
N ALA A 52 -1.58 11.58 -6.06
CA ALA A 52 -1.63 11.12 -7.43
C ALA A 52 -2.14 9.66 -7.54
N VAL A 53 -3.16 9.46 -8.38
CA VAL A 53 -3.60 8.16 -8.87
C VAL A 53 -3.09 7.99 -10.29
N VAL A 54 -2.20 7.02 -10.51
CA VAL A 54 -1.62 6.70 -11.82
C VAL A 54 -2.32 5.47 -12.37
N VAL A 55 -3.08 5.66 -13.44
CA VAL A 55 -3.80 4.60 -14.13
C VAL A 55 -2.94 4.11 -15.30
N TYR A 56 -2.76 2.80 -15.40
CA TYR A 56 -2.08 2.13 -16.51
C TYR A 56 -3.08 1.32 -17.33
N VAL A 57 -3.03 1.44 -18.65
CA VAL A 57 -3.89 0.72 -19.62
C VAL A 57 -3.05 0.16 -20.77
N THR A 58 -3.58 -0.82 -21.48
CA THR A 58 -2.96 -1.34 -22.70
C THR A 58 -3.42 -0.53 -23.91
N ILE A 59 -2.51 0.24 -24.52
CA ILE A 59 -2.76 0.90 -25.82
C ILE A 59 -1.97 0.20 -26.92
N ASN A 60 -2.66 -0.20 -28.00
CA ASN A 60 -2.08 -0.79 -29.20
C ASN A 60 -3.01 -0.53 -30.42
N ASP A 61 -2.72 -1.15 -31.57
CA ASP A 61 -3.49 -0.96 -32.80
C ASP A 61 -4.96 -1.41 -32.69
N ILE A 62 -5.25 -2.36 -31.79
CA ILE A 62 -6.61 -2.88 -31.53
C ILE A 62 -7.30 -2.03 -30.46
N HIS A 63 -6.56 -1.60 -29.44
CA HIS A 63 -7.05 -0.86 -28.27
C HIS A 63 -6.45 0.55 -28.23
N ASN A 64 -6.69 1.33 -29.28
CA ASN A 64 -6.16 2.70 -29.38
C ASN A 64 -6.98 3.72 -28.57
N ASN A 65 -8.18 3.34 -28.11
CA ASN A 65 -9.05 4.13 -27.25
C ASN A 65 -9.64 3.23 -26.17
N VAL A 66 -9.30 3.50 -24.91
CA VAL A 66 -9.73 2.71 -23.76
C VAL A 66 -10.55 3.58 -22.82
N ILE A 67 -11.81 3.23 -22.60
CA ILE A 67 -12.67 3.93 -21.64
C ILE A 67 -12.25 3.49 -20.24
N VAL A 68 -11.95 4.46 -19.38
CA VAL A 68 -11.65 4.26 -17.97
C VAL A 68 -12.70 4.97 -17.12
N ILE A 69 -13.23 4.26 -16.13
CA ILE A 69 -14.11 4.81 -15.10
C ILE A 69 -13.39 4.67 -13.76
N ILE A 70 -13.21 5.78 -13.05
CA ILE A 70 -12.66 5.80 -11.69
C ILE A 70 -13.81 6.07 -10.72
N LYS A 71 -13.83 5.29 -9.65
CA LYS A 71 -14.79 5.38 -8.56
C LYS A 71 -14.11 5.67 -7.24
N GLU A 72 -14.75 6.47 -6.41
CA GLU A 72 -14.45 6.59 -4.99
C GLU A 72 -15.12 5.44 -4.24
N GLY A 73 -14.32 4.61 -3.57
CA GLY A 73 -14.72 3.38 -2.91
C GLY A 73 -14.42 2.12 -3.72
N LEU A 74 -15.07 1.02 -3.33
CA LEU A 74 -14.96 -0.28 -4.01
C LEU A 74 -15.66 -0.24 -5.38
N TYR A 75 -15.21 -1.04 -6.34
CA TYR A 75 -15.76 -0.96 -7.70
C TYR A 75 -17.27 -1.21 -7.78
N GLU A 76 -17.79 -2.17 -7.00
CA GLU A 76 -19.20 -2.55 -7.01
C GLU A 76 -20.14 -1.52 -6.37
N SER A 77 -19.64 -0.77 -5.38
CA SER A 77 -20.48 0.10 -4.53
C SER A 77 -20.06 1.56 -4.52
N GLY A 78 -18.95 1.91 -5.17
CA GLY A 78 -18.36 3.24 -5.18
C GLY A 78 -19.07 4.19 -6.13
N GLU A 79 -18.88 5.49 -5.88
CA GLU A 79 -19.43 6.57 -6.69
C GLU A 79 -18.48 6.92 -7.82
N ILE A 80 -19.01 7.13 -9.04
CA ILE A 80 -18.19 7.53 -10.19
C ILE A 80 -17.69 8.96 -9.99
N VAL A 81 -16.38 9.14 -9.93
CA VAL A 81 -15.73 10.45 -9.80
C VAL A 81 -15.10 10.92 -11.11
N LEU A 82 -14.78 9.99 -12.01
CA LEU A 82 -14.21 10.29 -13.32
C LEU A 82 -14.62 9.26 -14.36
N THR A 83 -14.90 9.74 -15.58
CA THR A 83 -14.92 8.92 -16.79
C THR A 83 -14.03 9.58 -17.83
N ASP A 84 -13.10 8.82 -18.41
CA ASP A 84 -12.17 9.31 -19.43
C ASP A 84 -11.93 8.27 -20.53
N THR A 85 -11.47 8.70 -21.70
CA THR A 85 -11.01 7.82 -22.78
C THR A 85 -9.52 8.03 -23.00
N LEU A 86 -8.72 7.03 -22.65
CA LEU A 86 -7.27 7.07 -22.72
C LEU A 86 -6.80 6.63 -24.11
N GLN A 87 -5.86 7.41 -24.65
CA GLN A 87 -5.11 7.11 -25.89
C GLN A 87 -3.60 6.92 -25.61
N GLN A 88 -3.22 6.92 -24.33
CA GLN A 88 -1.86 6.74 -23.86
C GLN A 88 -1.83 5.64 -22.79
N ASN A 89 -0.71 4.92 -22.69
CA ASN A 89 -0.55 3.76 -21.78
C ASN A 89 -0.70 4.11 -20.29
N SER A 90 -0.62 5.40 -19.93
CA SER A 90 -0.84 5.84 -18.56
C SER A 90 -1.35 7.27 -18.50
N LYS A 91 -2.12 7.58 -17.47
CA LYS A 91 -2.52 8.95 -17.12
C LYS A 91 -2.57 9.12 -15.61
N THR A 92 -2.20 10.31 -15.14
CA THR A 92 -2.20 10.67 -13.71
C THR A 92 -3.34 11.62 -13.41
N TYR A 93 -4.03 11.37 -12.30
CA TYR A 93 -5.09 12.21 -11.76
C TYR A 93 -4.78 12.55 -10.31
N ASN A 94 -5.22 13.72 -9.85
CA ASN A 94 -5.09 14.12 -8.45
C ASN A 94 -6.45 13.97 -7.78
N PHE A 95 -6.47 13.26 -6.66
CA PHE A 95 -7.67 13.01 -5.86
C PHE A 95 -7.37 13.15 -4.37
N ASP A 96 -8.41 13.17 -3.54
CA ASP A 96 -8.29 13.34 -2.09
C ASP A 96 -7.55 12.16 -1.44
N ILE A 97 -6.62 12.46 -0.54
CA ILE A 97 -5.89 11.43 0.20
C ILE A 97 -6.77 10.84 1.31
N ASN A 98 -6.39 9.65 1.78
CA ASN A 98 -7.09 8.80 2.74
C ASN A 98 -8.37 8.18 2.20
N THR A 99 -8.55 8.23 0.89
CA THR A 99 -9.69 7.70 0.16
C THR A 99 -9.31 6.44 -0.62
N THR A 100 -10.21 5.47 -0.65
CA THR A 100 -10.09 4.28 -1.51
C THR A 100 -10.57 4.63 -2.90
N TYR A 101 -9.80 4.29 -3.93
CA TYR A 101 -10.23 4.41 -5.32
C TYR A 101 -10.18 3.04 -6.00
N SER A 102 -11.14 2.81 -6.87
CA SER A 102 -11.15 1.69 -7.80
C SER A 102 -11.37 2.21 -9.21
N ALA A 103 -10.93 1.48 -10.21
CA ALA A 103 -11.18 1.83 -11.58
C ALA A 103 -11.42 0.59 -12.44
N ALA A 104 -12.12 0.80 -13.55
CA ALA A 104 -12.27 -0.18 -14.60
C ALA A 104 -11.85 0.38 -15.95
N ALA A 105 -11.19 -0.46 -16.74
CA ALA A 105 -10.91 -0.19 -18.15
C ALA A 105 -11.75 -1.14 -19.02
N PHE A 106 -12.41 -0.59 -20.03
CA PHE A 106 -13.25 -1.32 -20.96
C PHE A 106 -12.52 -1.46 -22.29
N TYR A 107 -12.15 -2.69 -22.63
CA TYR A 107 -11.50 -3.05 -23.87
C TYR A 107 -12.51 -3.71 -24.80
N LYS A 108 -12.70 -3.11 -25.99
CA LYS A 108 -13.58 -3.66 -27.01
C LYS A 108 -12.78 -4.57 -27.95
N ASN A 109 -13.23 -5.81 -28.09
CA ASN A 109 -12.83 -6.73 -29.16
C ASN A 109 -13.96 -6.82 -30.19
N ASP A 110 -13.70 -7.45 -31.34
CA ASP A 110 -14.68 -7.55 -32.42
C ASP A 110 -16.00 -8.23 -32.00
N ASN A 111 -15.92 -9.25 -31.14
CA ASN A 111 -17.08 -10.03 -30.70
C ASN A 111 -17.33 -9.99 -29.18
N ASP A 112 -16.37 -9.51 -28.38
CA ASP A 112 -16.42 -9.55 -26.92
C ASP A 112 -15.92 -8.24 -26.29
N SER A 113 -16.18 -8.06 -25.00
CA SER A 113 -15.60 -6.97 -24.20
C SER A 113 -14.86 -7.54 -23.00
N VAL A 114 -13.65 -7.05 -22.75
CA VAL A 114 -12.87 -7.37 -21.55
C VAL A 114 -12.91 -6.17 -20.62
N ILE A 115 -13.20 -6.42 -19.34
CA ILE A 115 -13.17 -5.42 -18.29
C ILE A 115 -12.03 -5.76 -17.35
N ALA A 116 -11.05 -4.88 -17.23
CA ALA A 116 -10.00 -4.97 -16.22
C ALA A 116 -10.37 -4.06 -15.05
N ILE A 117 -10.30 -4.57 -13.81
CA ILE A 117 -10.66 -3.84 -12.59
C ILE A 117 -9.49 -3.93 -11.62
N ASP A 118 -9.10 -2.79 -11.07
CA ASP A 118 -8.07 -2.69 -10.02
C ASP A 118 -8.40 -1.52 -9.09
N GLY A 119 -7.74 -1.44 -7.94
CA GLY A 119 -7.95 -0.37 -6.98
C GLY A 119 -7.04 -0.45 -5.76
N GLY A 120 -7.11 0.57 -4.93
CA GLY A 120 -6.36 0.64 -3.69
C GLY A 120 -6.66 1.91 -2.92
N LYS A 121 -5.95 2.08 -1.81
CA LYS A 121 -6.08 3.27 -0.97
C LYS A 121 -5.01 4.30 -1.37
N LEU A 122 -5.42 5.53 -1.62
CA LEU A 122 -4.52 6.66 -1.76
C LEU A 122 -4.22 7.18 -0.35
N GLU A 123 -2.97 7.07 0.09
CA GLU A 123 -2.56 7.39 1.46
C GLU A 123 -1.23 8.13 1.47
N TYR A 124 -1.02 8.92 2.53
CA TYR A 124 0.29 9.45 2.88
C TYR A 124 0.84 8.66 4.07
N TYR A 125 2.14 8.78 4.29
CA TYR A 125 2.77 8.34 5.52
C TYR A 125 3.47 9.49 6.21
N THR A 126 3.62 9.37 7.53
CA THR A 126 4.31 10.36 8.35
C THR A 126 5.63 9.80 8.84
N TYR A 127 6.61 10.68 8.95
CA TYR A 127 7.88 10.38 9.61
C TYR A 127 8.34 11.58 10.42
N LYS A 128 9.19 11.33 11.41
CA LYS A 128 9.80 12.38 12.23
C LYS A 128 11.17 12.73 11.66
N ALA A 129 11.40 14.02 11.45
CA ALA A 129 12.72 14.59 11.22
C ALA A 129 12.98 15.57 12.36
N CYS A 130 13.70 15.11 13.38
CA CYS A 130 13.85 15.84 14.63
C CYS A 130 12.48 16.15 15.26
N GLU A 131 12.19 17.42 15.52
CA GLU A 131 10.92 17.86 16.11
C GLU A 131 9.79 18.01 15.08
N LEU A 132 10.10 17.94 13.78
CA LEU A 132 9.12 18.12 12.71
C LEU A 132 8.42 16.80 12.36
N THR A 133 7.11 16.89 12.11
CA THR A 133 6.34 15.84 11.44
C THR A 133 6.38 16.13 9.95
N CYS A 134 6.94 15.20 9.17
CA CYS A 134 7.00 15.28 7.73
C CYS A 134 5.99 14.31 7.12
N TYR A 135 5.45 14.67 5.96
CA TYR A 135 4.46 13.90 5.22
C TYR A 135 5.02 13.51 3.86
N GLU A 136 4.76 12.27 3.44
CA GLU A 136 5.10 11.79 2.11
C GLU A 136 3.88 11.07 1.49
N VAL A 137 3.49 11.52 0.30
CA VAL A 137 2.36 10.95 -0.44
C VAL A 137 2.83 9.76 -1.25
N LYS A 138 2.21 8.61 -1.04
CA LYS A 138 2.44 7.43 -1.88
C LYS A 138 1.44 7.43 -3.01
N ASN A 139 1.92 7.57 -4.25
CA ASN A 139 1.07 7.48 -5.43
C ASN A 139 0.35 6.13 -5.48
N LEU A 140 -0.96 6.16 -5.69
CA LEU A 140 -1.75 4.95 -5.95
C LEU A 140 -1.58 4.55 -7.41
N LYS A 141 -1.06 3.35 -7.65
CA LYS A 141 -0.93 2.77 -8.99
C LYS A 141 -2.09 1.81 -9.23
N ILE A 142 -2.86 2.06 -10.27
CA ILE A 142 -3.97 1.20 -10.71
C ILE A 142 -3.57 0.59 -12.05
N ASP A 143 -3.41 -0.74 -12.08
CA ASP A 143 -2.98 -1.48 -13.26
C ASP A 143 -4.16 -2.17 -13.94
N LEU A 144 -4.66 -1.55 -15.01
CA LEU A 144 -5.78 -2.04 -15.80
C LEU A 144 -5.32 -2.66 -17.12
N ARG A 145 -4.04 -2.97 -17.28
CA ARG A 145 -3.48 -3.53 -18.52
C ARG A 145 -4.00 -4.96 -18.75
N LEU A 146 -4.23 -5.29 -20.01
CA LEU A 146 -4.44 -6.68 -20.45
C LEU A 146 -3.14 -7.48 -20.26
N LYS A 147 -3.24 -8.74 -19.81
CA LYS A 147 -2.13 -9.68 -19.65
C LYS A 147 -2.15 -10.76 -20.70
#